data_AF-A0A1Y3U668-F1
#
_entry.id   AF-A0A1Y3U668-F1
#
_cell.length_a   1.000
_cell.length_b   1.000
_cell.length_c   1.000
_cell.angle_alpha   90.00
_cell.angle_beta   90.00
_cell.angle_gamma   90.00
#
_symmetry.space_group_name_H-M   'P 1'
#
loop_
_entity.id
_entity.type
_entity.pdbx_description
1 polymer ?
#
loop_
_entity_poly.entity_id
_entity_poly.type
_entity_poly.pdbx_seq_one_letter_code
_entity_poly.pdbx_strand_id
1 'polypeptide(L)'
;MINLLSSHLEDCSTSQYFCFAIRCEVCGEFWYSSSIPFSKAAQEADYAEKKELYDALYQREKKQAQLAAGKEARERFSLCPICRRLVCDSCFLICDEMDMCSECAERMKEYGEPVVP
;
A
#
# COMPACT_ATOMS: atom_id res chain seq x y z
N MET A 1 -8.15 -15.46 -3.87
CA MET A 1 -8.57 -14.12 -3.40
C MET A 1 -7.65 -13.10 -4.03
N ILE A 2 -8.16 -12.28 -4.94
CA ILE A 2 -7.39 -11.22 -5.61
C ILE A 2 -7.10 -10.16 -4.54
N ASN A 3 -5.83 -9.88 -4.26
CA ASN A 3 -5.43 -8.75 -3.42
C ASN A 3 -5.86 -7.46 -4.13
N LEU A 4 -7.06 -6.93 -3.89
CA LEU A 4 -7.54 -5.72 -4.57
C LEU A 4 -6.54 -4.56 -4.44
N LEU A 5 -5.85 -4.46 -3.30
CA LEU A 5 -4.85 -3.44 -3.03
C LEU A 5 -3.54 -3.60 -3.79
N SER A 6 -3.22 -4.77 -4.35
CA SER A 6 -1.92 -4.93 -5.03
C SER A 6 -1.81 -4.10 -6.30
N SER A 7 -2.95 -3.70 -6.88
CA SER A 7 -3.00 -2.81 -8.04
C SER A 7 -2.74 -1.32 -7.71
N HIS A 8 -2.90 -0.93 -6.44
CA HIS A 8 -2.68 0.43 -5.96
C HIS A 8 -1.31 0.63 -5.30
N LEU A 9 -0.54 -0.46 -5.11
CA LEU A 9 0.81 -0.39 -4.57
C LEU A 9 1.76 0.15 -5.64
N GLU A 10 2.23 1.37 -5.45
CA GLU A 10 3.33 1.95 -6.18
C GLU A 10 4.65 1.39 -5.65
N ASP A 11 5.55 1.04 -6.56
CA ASP A 11 6.82 0.42 -6.21
C ASP A 11 7.91 1.47 -6.00
N CYS A 12 8.38 1.58 -4.76
CA CYS A 12 9.47 2.47 -4.33
C CYS A 12 10.72 1.67 -3.96
N SER A 13 10.85 0.43 -4.45
CA SER A 13 11.97 -0.45 -4.12
C SER A 13 13.28 0.04 -4.74
N THR A 14 14.37 -0.19 -4.04
CA THR A 14 15.74 0.08 -4.47
C THR A 14 16.52 -1.23 -4.56
N SER A 15 17.79 -1.19 -4.96
CA SER A 15 18.69 -2.35 -4.86
C SER A 15 18.95 -2.79 -3.41
N GLN A 16 18.68 -1.93 -2.43
CA GLN A 16 18.99 -2.17 -1.02
C GLN A 16 17.80 -2.67 -0.21
N TYR A 17 16.59 -2.21 -0.55
CA TYR A 17 15.37 -2.53 0.18
C TYR A 17 14.14 -2.47 -0.71
N PHE A 18 13.10 -3.16 -0.29
CA PHE A 18 11.77 -3.12 -0.88
C PHE A 18 10.87 -2.20 -0.05
N CYS A 19 10.20 -1.27 -0.72
CA CYS A 19 9.25 -0.34 -0.12
C CYS A 19 8.16 -0.08 -1.14
N PHE A 20 6.92 0.06 -0.68
CA PHE A 20 5.77 0.32 -1.54
C PHE A 20 4.96 1.47 -0.96
N ALA A 21 4.31 2.23 -1.83
CA ALA A 21 3.48 3.36 -1.44
C ALA A 21 2.06 3.20 -1.94
N ILE A 22 1.11 3.83 -1.23
CA ILE A 22 -0.27 4.01 -1.69
C ILE A 22 -0.63 5.47 -1.49
N ARG A 23 -1.23 6.06 -2.52
CA ARG A 23 -1.79 7.41 -2.45
C ARG A 23 -3.28 7.35 -2.09
N CYS A 24 -3.68 8.10 -1.07
CA CYS A 24 -5.10 8.27 -0.77
C CYS A 24 -5.80 9.04 -1.90
N GLU A 25 -6.91 8.53 -2.42
CA GLU A 25 -7.66 9.16 -3.52
C GLU A 25 -8.59 10.30 -3.06
N VAL A 26 -8.51 10.70 -1.78
CA VAL A 26 -9.24 11.85 -1.20
C VAL A 26 -8.26 12.97 -0.84
N CYS A 27 -7.39 12.76 0.15
CA CYS A 27 -6.44 13.79 0.56
C CYS A 27 -5.18 13.87 -0.32
N GLY A 28 -4.91 12.84 -1.13
CA GLY A 28 -3.72 12.80 -1.98
C GLY A 28 -2.42 12.46 -1.24
N GLU A 29 -2.45 12.27 0.07
CA GLU A 29 -1.29 11.90 0.89
C GLU A 29 -0.81 10.48 0.60
N PHE A 30 0.50 10.27 0.75
CA PHE A 30 1.14 8.98 0.57
C PHE A 30 1.35 8.27 1.90
N TRP A 31 0.96 7.01 1.93
CA TRP A 31 1.41 6.04 2.93
C TRP A 31 2.52 5.18 2.35
N TYR A 32 3.49 4.83 3.19
CA TYR A 32 4.61 3.96 2.83
C TYR A 32 4.60 2.71 3.69
N SER A 33 4.85 1.56 3.06
CA SER A 33 5.00 0.29 3.76
C SER A 33 6.29 0.26 4.59
N SER A 34 6.34 -0.68 5.52
CA SER A 34 7.60 -1.07 6.15
C SER A 34 8.67 -1.39 5.10
N SER A 35 9.89 -0.90 5.31
CA SER A 35 11.03 -1.19 4.42
C SER A 35 11.64 -2.54 4.75
N ILE A 36 11.73 -3.42 3.76
CA ILE A 36 12.29 -4.77 3.91
C ILE A 36 13.64 -4.83 3.18
N PRO A 37 14.77 -5.04 3.88
CA PRO A 37 16.08 -5.15 3.22
C PRO A 37 16.13 -6.31 2.23
N PHE A 38 16.76 -6.09 1.08
CA PHE A 38 17.06 -7.17 0.14
C PHE A 38 18.21 -8.04 0.67
N SER A 39 18.05 -9.37 0.67
CA SER A 39 19.03 -10.26 1.30
C SER A 39 20.43 -10.24 0.66
N LYS A 40 20.54 -9.75 -0.60
CA LYS A 40 21.78 -9.65 -1.38
C LYS A 40 22.18 -8.22 -1.73
N ALA A 41 21.58 -7.24 -1.07
CA ALA A 41 21.87 -5.81 -1.14
C ALA A 41 23.39 -5.47 -1.26
N ALA A 42 24.22 -6.00 -0.35
CA ALA A 42 25.66 -5.73 -0.31
C ALA A 42 26.52 -6.66 -1.19
N GLN A 43 25.91 -7.61 -1.90
CA GLN A 43 26.60 -8.69 -2.62
C GLN A 43 26.53 -8.52 -4.15
N GLU A 44 26.11 -7.36 -4.66
CA GLU A 44 25.95 -7.15 -6.11
C GLU A 44 27.22 -7.49 -6.91
N ALA A 45 28.40 -7.15 -6.38
CA ALA A 45 29.69 -7.49 -6.99
C ALA A 45 29.95 -9.01 -7.07
N ASP A 46 29.52 -9.78 -6.07
CA ASP A 46 29.70 -11.24 -6.02
C ASP A 46 28.85 -11.97 -7.07
N TYR A 47 27.84 -11.29 -7.61
CA TYR A 47 26.93 -11.81 -8.62
C TYR A 47 27.17 -11.22 -10.02
N ALA A 48 28.29 -10.53 -10.26
CA ALA A 48 28.61 -9.93 -11.55
C ALA A 48 28.51 -10.94 -12.72
N GLU A 49 29.00 -12.17 -12.52
CA GLU A 49 28.93 -13.27 -13.49
C GLU A 49 27.62 -14.07 -13.44
N LYS A 50 26.76 -13.80 -12.44
CA LYS A 50 25.50 -14.52 -12.15
C LYS A 50 24.31 -13.57 -12.09
N LYS A 51 24.32 -12.54 -12.94
CA LYS A 51 23.32 -11.47 -12.94
C LYS A 51 21.89 -11.98 -13.03
N GLU A 52 21.62 -12.95 -13.89
CA GLU A 52 20.28 -13.54 -14.04
C GLU A 52 19.76 -14.14 -12.73
N LEU A 53 20.64 -14.80 -11.95
CA LEU A 53 20.29 -15.37 -10.65
C LEU A 53 20.01 -14.26 -9.62
N TYR A 54 20.81 -13.20 -9.62
CA TYR A 54 20.61 -12.05 -8.74
C TYR A 54 19.28 -11.36 -9.02
N ASP A 55 18.96 -11.11 -10.29
CA ASP A 55 17.70 -10.49 -10.72
C ASP A 55 16.50 -11.39 -10.35
N ALA A 56 16.61 -12.71 -10.57
CA ALA A 56 15.57 -13.66 -10.19
C ALA A 56 15.33 -13.69 -8.66
N LEU A 57 16.40 -13.62 -7.87
CA LEU A 57 16.32 -13.51 -6.40
C LEU A 57 15.66 -12.20 -5.97
N TYR A 58 16.08 -11.08 -6.55
CA TYR A 58 15.51 -9.76 -6.27
C TYR A 58 14.00 -9.75 -6.54
N GLN A 59 13.56 -10.23 -7.72
CA GLN A 59 12.13 -10.27 -8.05
C GLN A 59 11.33 -11.19 -7.12
N ARG A 60 11.92 -12.32 -6.70
CA ARG A 60 11.28 -13.24 -5.75
C ARG A 60 11.05 -12.57 -4.39
N GLU A 61 12.09 -11.96 -3.82
CA GLU A 61 11.99 -11.30 -2.52
C GLU A 61 11.09 -10.07 -2.59
N LYS A 62 11.18 -9.28 -3.66
CA LYS A 62 10.29 -8.14 -3.92
C LYS A 62 8.82 -8.55 -3.92
N LYS A 63 8.47 -9.67 -4.56
CA LYS A 63 7.09 -10.18 -4.58
C LYS A 63 6.61 -10.56 -3.17
N GLN A 64 7.50 -11.11 -2.33
CA GLN A 64 7.17 -11.39 -0.93
C GLN A 64 6.95 -10.10 -0.14
N ALA A 65 7.82 -9.11 -0.33
CA ALA A 65 7.68 -7.79 0.28
C ALA A 65 6.38 -7.08 -0.16
N GLN A 66 6.02 -7.17 -1.45
CA GLN A 66 4.75 -6.62 -1.97
C GLN A 66 3.52 -7.26 -1.31
N LEU A 67 3.55 -8.58 -1.06
CA LEU A 67 2.48 -9.26 -0.35
C LEU A 67 2.38 -8.83 1.12
N ALA A 68 3.51 -8.56 1.77
CA ALA A 68 3.54 -8.02 3.13
C ALA A 68 3.01 -6.58 3.17
N ALA A 69 3.47 -5.71 2.27
CA ALA A 69 2.97 -4.35 2.13
C ALA A 69 1.46 -4.32 1.85
N GLY A 70 0.95 -5.22 1.00
CA GLY A 70 -0.49 -5.33 0.75
C GLY A 70 -1.31 -5.81 1.96
N LYS A 71 -0.71 -6.53 2.92
CA LYS A 71 -1.36 -6.84 4.21
C LYS A 71 -1.40 -5.61 5.10
N GLU A 72 -0.27 -4.92 5.24
CA GLU A 72 -0.17 -3.70 6.05
C GLU A 72 -1.12 -2.60 5.53
N ALA A 73 -1.22 -2.44 4.21
CA ALA A 73 -2.13 -1.50 3.57
C ALA A 73 -3.61 -1.78 3.88
N ARG A 74 -4.02 -3.06 4.01
CA ARG A 74 -5.41 -3.42 4.35
C ARG A 74 -5.82 -2.97 5.75
N GLU A 75 -4.86 -2.75 6.63
CA GLU A 75 -5.11 -2.30 8.00
C GLU A 75 -5.21 -0.76 8.08
N ARG A 76 -4.89 -0.04 6.99
CA ARG A 76 -4.81 1.43 6.96
C ARG A 76 -5.62 2.12 5.87
N PHE A 77 -6.20 1.32 4.97
CA PHE A 77 -6.95 1.81 3.84
C PHE A 77 -8.25 1.02 3.68
N SER A 78 -9.30 1.76 3.38
CA SER A 78 -10.64 1.27 3.15
C SER A 78 -11.13 1.70 1.76
N LEU A 79 -11.93 0.84 1.12
CA LEU A 79 -12.63 1.20 -0.12
C LEU A 79 -13.95 1.86 0.23
N CYS A 80 -14.18 3.07 -0.28
CA CYS A 80 -15.47 3.73 -0.11
C CYS A 80 -16.58 2.93 -0.81
N PRO A 81 -17.66 2.52 -0.11
CA PRO A 81 -18.73 1.73 -0.71
C PRO A 81 -19.50 2.52 -1.79
N ILE A 82 -19.49 3.86 -1.68
CA ILE A 82 -20.21 4.76 -2.57
C ILE A 82 -19.42 5.04 -3.86
N CYS A 83 -18.17 5.48 -3.75
CA CYS A 83 -17.37 5.91 -4.91
C CYS A 83 -16.27 4.93 -5.32
N ARG A 84 -16.05 3.84 -4.57
CA ARG A 84 -15.04 2.79 -4.81
C ARG A 84 -13.58 3.25 -4.80
N ARG A 85 -13.32 4.51 -4.42
CA ARG A 85 -11.96 5.03 -4.18
C ARG A 85 -11.32 4.34 -2.98
N LEU A 86 -10.00 4.19 -3.01
CA LEU A 86 -9.16 3.73 -1.92
C LEU A 86 -8.76 4.93 -1.04
N VAL A 87 -9.10 4.84 0.25
CA VAL A 87 -9.08 5.97 1.17
C VAL A 87 -8.37 5.59 2.46
N CYS A 88 -7.48 6.45 2.95
CA CYS A 88 -6.80 6.23 4.23
C CYS A 88 -7.76 6.39 5.42
N ASP A 89 -7.39 5.84 6.57
CA ASP A 89 -8.19 5.91 7.81
C ASP A 89 -8.60 7.34 8.21
N SER A 90 -7.72 8.33 7.98
CA SER A 90 -8.04 9.74 8.29
C SER A 90 -9.12 10.34 7.39
N CYS A 91 -9.36 9.76 6.21
CA CYS A 91 -10.36 10.23 5.26
C CYS A 91 -11.57 9.29 5.15
N PHE A 92 -11.56 8.16 5.88
CA PHE A 92 -12.67 7.23 5.98
C PHE A 92 -13.40 7.50 7.29
N LEU A 93 -14.70 7.78 7.22
CA LEU A 93 -15.54 8.14 8.34
C LEU A 93 -16.37 6.93 8.77
N ILE A 94 -16.40 6.71 10.08
CA ILE A 94 -17.36 5.83 10.75
C ILE A 94 -18.66 6.61 10.90
N CYS A 95 -19.69 6.17 10.20
CA CYS A 95 -21.01 6.82 10.18
C CYS A 95 -22.05 5.88 10.79
N ASP A 96 -23.20 6.41 11.22
CA ASP A 96 -24.23 5.62 11.91
C ASP A 96 -24.82 4.51 11.03
N GLU A 97 -25.08 4.80 9.73
CA GLU A 97 -25.67 3.84 8.79
C GLU A 97 -24.62 3.08 7.98
N MET A 98 -23.63 3.78 7.44
CA MET A 98 -22.65 3.20 6.54
C MET A 98 -21.35 4.01 6.49
N ASP A 99 -20.24 3.38 6.83
CA ASP A 99 -18.93 3.99 6.76
C ASP A 99 -18.54 4.33 5.31
N MET A 100 -18.01 5.53 5.11
CA MET A 100 -17.68 6.03 3.77
C MET A 100 -16.59 7.09 3.80
N CYS A 101 -16.10 7.51 2.64
CA CYS A 101 -15.13 8.60 2.60
C CYS A 101 -15.75 9.96 2.94
N SER A 102 -14.94 10.87 3.47
CA SER A 102 -15.35 12.22 3.87
C SER A 102 -16.06 13.01 2.74
N GLU A 103 -15.57 12.92 1.50
CA GLU A 103 -16.23 13.57 0.35
C GLU A 103 -17.65 13.02 0.08
N CYS A 104 -17.86 11.70 0.27
CA CYS A 104 -19.18 11.11 0.08
C CYS A 104 -20.12 11.47 1.22
N ALA A 105 -19.62 11.46 2.46
CA ALA A 105 -20.38 11.89 3.62
C ALA A 105 -20.84 13.34 3.50
N GLU A 106 -19.94 14.26 3.13
CA GLU A 106 -20.27 15.67 2.90
C GLU A 106 -21.36 15.84 1.84
N ARG A 107 -21.24 15.14 0.71
CA ARG A 107 -22.24 15.18 -0.37
C ARG A 107 -23.61 14.65 0.07
N MET A 108 -23.63 13.64 0.94
CA MET A 108 -24.86 13.04 1.46
C MET A 108 -25.40 13.74 2.71
N LYS A 109 -24.64 14.68 3.29
CA LYS A 109 -24.90 15.35 4.57
C LYS A 109 -24.93 14.37 5.75
N GLU A 110 -24.12 13.32 5.66
CA GLU A 110 -23.88 12.40 6.76
C GLU A 110 -22.74 12.92 7.63
N TYR A 111 -22.83 12.63 8.93
CA TYR A 111 -21.79 12.95 9.90
C TYR A 111 -21.10 11.66 10.34
N GLY A 112 -19.82 11.75 10.66
CA GLY A 112 -19.06 10.61 11.13
C GLY A 112 -17.72 11.05 11.69
N GLU A 113 -17.10 10.14 12.44
CA GLU A 113 -15.77 10.35 13.00
C GLU A 113 -14.75 9.58 12.17
N PRO A 114 -13.57 10.15 11.87
CA PRO A 114 -12.58 9.41 11.10
C PRO A 114 -12.04 8.21 11.90
N VAL A 115 -11.62 7.15 11.20
CA VAL A 115 -11.11 5.89 11.80
C VAL A 115 -9.82 6.06 12.61
N VAL A 116 -9.22 7.27 12.62
CA VAL A 116 -7.88 7.61 13.14
C VAL A 116 -7.39 6.66 14.26
N PRO A 117 -6.18 6.06 14.11
CA PRO A 117 -5.58 5.23 15.15
C PRO A 117 -5.34 5.96 16.48
#